data_AF-A0A1T5A0U9-F1
#
_entry.id   AF-A0A1T5A0U9-F1
#
_cell.length_a   1.000
_cell.length_b   1.000
_cell.length_c   1.000
_cell.angle_alpha   90.00
_cell.angle_beta   90.00
_cell.angle_gamma   90.00
#
_symmetry.space_group_name_H-M   'P 1'
#
loop_
_entity.id
_entity.type
_entity.pdbx_description
1 polymer ?
#
loop_
_entity_poly.entity_id
_entity_poly.type
_entity_poly.pdbx_seq_one_letter_code
_entity_poly.pdbx_strand_id
1 'polypeptide(L)'
;MTIAIRKKPVKLLWLEALKRRLFDEDPDFDYYNEQFRRFDAGFAGERRVDREWLELICPYTFLVLHNLILINSAQHSYQLDTLFICGHFMLVVEIKNINGRLDFDETTHQCIRTKSDGTVEGFPNALTQTQRHMQFLKVICQNYSLPIEGAVVISNPSAIIASHPNTIPIFHVSGLQKHLHSLFQKYTQTILSEEQLTQIAQQLLSRHQPSKIPASIDSSRFRQGVLCPKCQYKSQMHYARGIWKCSYCYYASEEIFAEALQDYRYLVRPTITNKQLREFFNIQSSDAANRLLKKFHFPYTGSYKNRIYQLPENLVDYMKPFFRSS
;
A
#
# COMPACT_ATOMS: atom_id res chain seq x y z
N MET A 1 0.03 -17.58 16.31
CA MET A 1 -0.54 -16.92 15.11
C MET A 1 0.13 -15.57 14.95
N THR A 2 0.79 -15.33 13.81
CA THR A 2 1.37 -14.01 13.52
C THR A 2 0.86 -13.54 12.16
N ILE A 3 0.03 -12.52 12.17
CA ILE A 3 -0.52 -11.90 10.96
C ILE A 3 0.19 -10.56 10.78
N ALA A 4 0.89 -10.39 9.67
CA ALA A 4 1.47 -9.10 9.33
C ALA A 4 0.33 -8.10 9.13
N ILE A 5 0.47 -6.86 9.61
CA ILE A 5 -0.53 -5.82 9.33
C ILE A 5 -0.32 -5.33 7.90
N ARG A 6 -1.38 -5.38 7.08
CA ARG A 6 -1.31 -4.82 5.72
C ARG A 6 -1.14 -3.31 5.79
N LYS A 7 0.03 -2.85 5.35
CA LYS A 7 0.33 -1.41 5.23
C LYS A 7 -0.25 -0.87 3.93
N LYS A 8 -0.66 0.40 3.96
CA LYS A 8 -1.08 1.12 2.78
C LYS A 8 0.08 1.21 1.78
N PRO A 9 -0.10 0.86 0.50
CA PRO A 9 0.98 0.94 -0.48
C PRO A 9 1.52 2.36 -0.63
N VAL A 10 2.85 2.51 -0.77
CA VAL A 10 3.51 3.82 -0.94
C VAL A 10 2.93 4.58 -2.14
N LYS A 11 2.61 3.89 -3.23
CA LYS A 11 1.98 4.49 -4.41
C LYS A 11 0.60 5.08 -4.09
N LEU A 12 -0.18 4.44 -3.22
CA LEU A 12 -1.48 4.95 -2.82
C LEU A 12 -1.33 6.19 -1.90
N LEU A 13 -0.38 6.17 -0.97
CA LEU A 13 -0.05 7.34 -0.14
C LEU A 13 0.43 8.53 -1.00
N TRP A 14 1.22 8.26 -2.04
CA TRP A 14 1.65 9.24 -3.02
C TRP A 14 0.48 9.82 -3.83
N LEU A 15 -0.45 8.98 -4.29
CA LEU A 15 -1.68 9.42 -4.99
C LEU A 15 -2.58 10.26 -4.08
N GLU A 16 -2.64 9.98 -2.78
CA GLU A 16 -3.37 10.81 -1.81
C GLU A 16 -2.74 12.18 -1.63
N ALA A 17 -1.41 12.24 -1.52
CA ALA A 17 -0.69 13.50 -1.46
C ALA A 17 -0.92 14.30 -2.75
N LEU A 18 -0.89 13.66 -3.91
CA LEU A 18 -1.21 14.31 -5.19
C LEU A 18 -2.62 14.86 -5.22
N LYS A 19 -3.62 14.05 -4.85
CA LYS A 19 -5.02 14.50 -4.82
C LYS A 19 -5.20 15.73 -3.92
N ARG A 20 -4.43 15.84 -2.83
CA ARG A 20 -4.43 17.03 -1.97
C ARG A 20 -3.68 18.21 -2.57
N ARG A 21 -2.63 18.00 -3.36
CA ARG A 21 -1.70 19.09 -3.74
C ARG A 21 -1.74 19.51 -5.19
N LEU A 22 -2.10 18.64 -6.13
CA LEU A 22 -2.15 18.98 -7.54
C LEU A 22 -3.18 20.10 -7.75
N PHE A 23 -2.88 21.06 -8.63
CA PHE A 23 -3.85 22.07 -9.04
C PHE A 23 -5.04 21.41 -9.74
N ASP A 24 -6.24 21.95 -9.55
CA ASP A 24 -7.46 21.38 -10.13
C ASP A 24 -7.47 21.57 -11.66
N GLU A 25 -6.75 22.58 -12.18
CA GLU A 25 -6.58 22.88 -13.60
C GLU A 25 -5.43 22.10 -14.27
N ASP A 26 -4.74 21.24 -13.51
CA ASP A 26 -3.62 20.46 -14.03
C ASP A 26 -4.08 19.44 -15.07
N PRO A 27 -3.39 19.30 -16.22
CA PRO A 27 -3.83 18.44 -17.33
C PRO A 27 -3.92 16.95 -16.97
N ASP A 28 -3.16 16.48 -15.97
CA ASP A 28 -3.19 15.07 -15.53
C ASP A 28 -4.07 14.86 -14.28
N PHE A 29 -4.81 15.88 -13.82
CA PHE A 29 -5.59 15.81 -12.58
C PHE A 29 -6.59 14.64 -12.58
N ASP A 30 -7.38 14.52 -13.64
CA ASP A 30 -8.36 13.44 -13.78
C ASP A 30 -7.69 12.06 -13.89
N TYR A 31 -6.55 11.99 -14.59
CA TYR A 31 -5.76 10.76 -14.68
C TYR A 31 -5.32 10.29 -13.29
N TYR A 32 -4.70 11.16 -12.48
CA TYR A 32 -4.24 10.79 -11.14
C TYR A 32 -5.39 10.49 -10.17
N ASN A 33 -6.53 11.20 -10.29
CA ASN A 33 -7.72 10.88 -9.50
C ASN A 33 -8.29 9.51 -9.84
N GLU A 34 -8.32 9.14 -11.12
CA GLU A 34 -8.75 7.80 -11.53
C GLU A 34 -7.77 6.72 -11.04
N GLN A 35 -6.46 6.99 -11.11
CA GLN A 35 -5.46 6.11 -10.49
C GLN A 35 -5.72 5.97 -8.99
N PHE A 36 -5.94 7.07 -8.26
CA PHE A 36 -6.25 7.04 -6.84
C PHE A 36 -7.47 6.16 -6.55
N ARG A 37 -8.59 6.39 -7.24
CA ARG A 37 -9.83 5.60 -7.06
C ARG A 37 -9.58 4.11 -7.27
N ARG A 38 -8.83 3.75 -8.31
CA ARG A 38 -8.51 2.35 -8.62
C ARG A 38 -7.64 1.69 -7.55
N PHE A 39 -6.57 2.35 -7.12
CA PHE A 39 -5.66 1.80 -6.11
C PHE A 39 -6.31 1.74 -4.72
N ASP A 40 -7.11 2.75 -4.36
CA ASP A 40 -7.85 2.78 -3.09
C ASP A 40 -8.91 1.66 -3.04
N ALA A 41 -9.66 1.47 -4.14
CA ALA A 41 -10.58 0.35 -4.25
C ALA A 41 -9.86 -1.00 -4.15
N GLY A 42 -8.72 -1.18 -4.84
CA GLY A 42 -7.90 -2.39 -4.72
C GLY A 42 -7.50 -2.69 -3.29
N PHE A 43 -6.92 -1.70 -2.60
CA PHE A 43 -6.51 -1.81 -1.20
C PHE A 43 -7.69 -2.09 -0.25
N ALA A 44 -8.86 -1.49 -0.48
CA ALA A 44 -10.07 -1.79 0.28
C ALA A 44 -10.53 -3.25 0.10
N GLY A 45 -10.37 -3.82 -1.10
CA GLY A 45 -10.65 -5.22 -1.36
C GLY A 45 -9.68 -6.17 -0.66
N GLU A 46 -8.38 -5.86 -0.69
CA GLU A 46 -7.37 -6.60 0.07
C GLU A 46 -7.70 -6.60 1.58
N ARG A 47 -8.01 -5.43 2.15
CA ARG A 47 -8.41 -5.32 3.56
C ARG A 47 -9.70 -6.07 3.90
N ARG A 48 -10.58 -6.31 2.92
CA ARG A 48 -11.77 -7.14 3.13
C ARG A 48 -11.39 -8.60 3.31
N VAL A 49 -10.48 -9.11 2.47
CA VAL A 49 -9.92 -10.47 2.60
C VAL A 49 -9.14 -10.60 3.91
N ASP A 50 -8.43 -9.55 4.32
CA ASP A 50 -7.62 -9.62 5.55
C ASP A 50 -8.45 -9.93 6.81
N ARG A 51 -9.75 -9.60 6.82
CA ARG A 51 -10.65 -9.93 7.94
C ARG A 51 -10.87 -11.43 8.09
N GLU A 52 -10.89 -12.18 7.00
CA GLU A 52 -11.04 -13.63 7.02
C GLU A 52 -9.88 -14.32 7.74
N TRP A 53 -8.68 -13.73 7.72
CA TRP A 53 -7.54 -14.28 8.46
C TRP A 53 -7.68 -14.12 9.97
N LEU A 54 -8.37 -13.07 10.43
CA LEU A 54 -8.62 -12.81 11.85
C LEU A 54 -9.69 -13.73 12.42
N GLU A 55 -10.65 -14.12 11.59
CA GLU A 55 -11.76 -15.01 11.94
C GLU A 55 -11.43 -16.50 11.69
N LEU A 56 -10.27 -16.79 11.09
CA LEU A 56 -9.88 -18.15 10.73
C LEU A 56 -9.66 -19.02 11.98
N ILE A 57 -10.46 -20.06 12.12
CA ILE A 57 -10.23 -21.14 13.07
C ILE A 57 -9.25 -22.13 12.43
N CYS A 58 -7.97 -22.01 12.76
CA CYS A 58 -6.90 -22.87 12.26
C CYS A 58 -6.41 -23.81 13.37
N PRO A 59 -6.33 -25.13 13.15
CA PRO A 59 -5.78 -26.07 14.14
C PRO A 59 -4.24 -26.02 14.24
N TYR A 60 -3.57 -25.25 13.37
CA TYR A 60 -2.12 -25.21 13.26
C TYR A 60 -1.56 -23.81 13.46
N THR A 61 -0.30 -23.72 13.89
CA THR A 61 0.47 -22.47 13.83
C THR A 61 0.64 -22.04 12.38
N PHE A 62 0.29 -20.78 12.10
CA PHE A 62 0.39 -20.19 10.77
C PHE A 62 0.86 -18.74 10.82
N LEU A 63 1.36 -18.28 9.67
CA LEU A 63 1.82 -16.94 9.39
C LEU A 63 1.11 -16.40 8.15
N VAL A 64 0.80 -15.12 8.15
CA VAL A 64 0.25 -14.43 6.97
C VAL A 64 1.12 -13.22 6.65
N LEU A 65 1.73 -13.23 5.47
CA LEU A 65 2.54 -12.14 4.95
C LEU A 65 1.73 -11.39 3.88
N HIS A 66 1.64 -10.07 3.99
CA HIS A 66 0.92 -9.22 3.04
C HIS A 66 1.88 -8.39 2.20
N ASN A 67 1.52 -8.18 0.93
CA ASN A 67 2.25 -7.34 -0.02
C ASN A 67 3.75 -7.69 -0.07
N LEU A 68 4.07 -8.98 -0.12
CA LEU A 68 5.45 -9.47 -0.16
C LEU A 68 6.00 -9.28 -1.57
N ILE A 69 6.89 -8.30 -1.74
CA ILE A 69 7.61 -8.03 -2.98
C ILE A 69 8.96 -8.75 -2.94
N LEU A 70 9.20 -9.65 -3.89
CA LEU A 70 10.43 -10.42 -4.05
C LEU A 70 11.03 -10.14 -5.43
N ILE A 71 12.35 -10.29 -5.58
CA ILE A 71 13.05 -10.09 -6.86
C ILE A 71 13.80 -11.37 -7.23
N ASN A 72 13.74 -11.77 -8.50
CA ASN A 72 14.52 -12.90 -9.02
C ASN A 72 15.94 -12.47 -9.46
N SER A 73 16.77 -13.43 -9.87
CA SER A 73 18.14 -13.14 -10.36
C SER A 73 18.17 -12.20 -11.58
N ALA A 74 17.11 -12.17 -12.38
CA ALA A 74 16.95 -11.31 -13.55
C ALA A 74 16.35 -9.93 -13.24
N GLN A 75 16.26 -9.53 -11.96
CA GLN A 75 15.69 -8.25 -11.51
C GLN A 75 14.18 -8.07 -11.80
N HIS A 76 13.45 -9.15 -12.07
CA HIS A 76 11.99 -9.12 -12.16
C HIS A 76 11.35 -9.20 -10.78
N SER A 77 10.39 -8.30 -10.51
CA SER A 77 9.66 -8.23 -9.26
C SER A 77 8.40 -9.11 -9.27
N TYR A 78 8.17 -9.82 -8.17
CA TYR A 78 6.99 -10.62 -7.88
C TYR A 78 6.33 -10.05 -6.64
N GLN A 79 5.10 -9.55 -6.77
CA GLN A 79 4.34 -8.98 -5.66
C GLN A 79 3.22 -9.95 -5.29
N LEU A 80 3.29 -10.51 -4.09
CA LEU A 80 2.28 -11.42 -3.55
C LEU A 80 1.32 -10.62 -2.67
N ASP A 81 0.04 -10.55 -3.04
CA ASP A 81 -0.96 -9.81 -2.25
C ASP A 81 -1.07 -10.38 -0.84
N THR A 82 -1.18 -11.71 -0.74
CA THR A 82 -1.11 -12.46 0.52
C THR A 82 -0.42 -13.81 0.31
N LEU A 83 0.48 -14.14 1.24
CA LEU A 83 1.08 -15.47 1.37
C LEU A 83 0.74 -16.02 2.76
N PHE A 84 -0.07 -17.08 2.79
CA PHE A 84 -0.34 -17.87 3.98
C PHE A 84 0.67 -19.01 4.06
N ILE A 85 1.24 -19.23 5.25
CA ILE A 85 2.27 -20.26 5.49
C ILE A 85 1.92 -21.01 6.77
N CYS A 86 1.82 -22.33 6.70
CA CYS A 86 1.76 -23.21 7.87
C CYS A 86 2.76 -24.36 7.71
N GLY A 87 2.85 -25.24 8.72
CA GLY A 87 3.75 -26.40 8.67
C GLY A 87 3.42 -27.45 7.60
N HIS A 88 2.29 -27.32 6.90
CA HIS A 88 1.75 -28.34 5.98
C HIS A 88 1.72 -27.90 4.52
N PHE A 89 1.49 -26.61 4.25
CA PHE A 89 1.50 -26.02 2.90
C PHE A 89 1.73 -24.50 2.95
N MET A 90 2.03 -23.91 1.78
CA MET A 90 1.87 -22.47 1.53
C MET A 90 0.70 -22.22 0.59
N LEU A 91 -0.02 -21.13 0.79
CA LEU A 91 -1.09 -20.69 -0.11
C LEU A 91 -0.80 -19.25 -0.57
N VAL A 92 -0.64 -19.09 -1.88
CA VAL A 92 -0.59 -17.80 -2.55
C VAL A 92 -2.01 -17.35 -2.84
N VAL A 93 -2.40 -16.19 -2.32
CA VAL A 93 -3.72 -15.61 -2.57
C VAL A 93 -3.55 -14.32 -3.35
N GLU A 94 -4.02 -14.33 -4.59
CA GLU A 94 -4.15 -13.14 -5.44
C GLU A 94 -5.54 -12.54 -5.24
N ILE A 95 -5.64 -11.25 -4.94
CA ILE A 95 -6.90 -10.60 -4.56
C ILE A 95 -7.31 -9.64 -5.67
N LYS A 96 -8.51 -9.82 -6.21
CA LYS A 96 -9.11 -8.87 -7.16
C LYS A 96 -10.34 -8.22 -6.55
N ASN A 97 -10.42 -6.90 -6.65
CA ASN A 97 -11.61 -6.13 -6.30
C ASN A 97 -12.21 -5.51 -7.56
N ILE A 98 -12.89 -6.33 -8.35
CA ILE A 98 -13.42 -5.97 -9.66
C ILE A 98 -14.92 -6.28 -9.65
N ASN A 99 -15.75 -5.37 -10.14
CA ASN A 99 -17.19 -5.57 -10.30
C ASN A 99 -17.55 -6.15 -11.68
N GLY A 100 -18.82 -6.49 -11.88
CA GLY A 100 -19.33 -6.97 -13.16
C GLY A 100 -19.16 -8.47 -13.35
N ARG A 101 -19.48 -8.94 -14.56
CA ARG A 101 -19.31 -10.34 -14.95
C ARG A 101 -17.87 -10.57 -15.40
N LEU A 102 -17.23 -11.58 -14.86
CA LEU A 102 -15.84 -11.94 -15.13
C LEU A 102 -15.79 -13.31 -15.83
N ASP A 103 -15.23 -13.33 -17.02
CA ASP A 103 -14.98 -14.53 -17.82
C ASP A 103 -13.46 -14.69 -17.98
N PHE A 104 -12.90 -15.76 -17.43
CA PHE A 104 -11.47 -16.08 -17.49
C PHE A 104 -11.20 -17.08 -18.59
N ASP A 105 -10.54 -16.62 -19.65
CA ASP A 105 -10.28 -17.42 -20.83
C ASP A 105 -8.91 -18.13 -20.73
N GLU A 106 -8.92 -19.44 -20.89
CA GLU A 106 -7.73 -20.28 -20.78
C GLU A 106 -6.83 -20.23 -22.03
N THR A 107 -7.41 -19.99 -23.21
CA THR A 107 -6.69 -20.05 -24.49
C THR A 107 -5.88 -18.77 -24.74
N THR A 108 -6.53 -17.63 -24.51
CA THR A 108 -5.97 -16.29 -24.70
C THR A 108 -5.29 -15.75 -23.45
N HIS A 109 -5.45 -16.44 -22.31
CA HIS A 109 -4.96 -16.01 -21.00
C HIS A 109 -5.41 -14.59 -20.62
N GLN A 110 -6.65 -14.25 -20.95
CA GLN A 110 -7.26 -12.96 -20.64
C GLN A 110 -8.43 -13.11 -19.66
N CYS A 111 -8.62 -12.11 -18.81
CA CYS A 111 -9.85 -11.95 -18.03
C CYS A 111 -10.72 -10.88 -18.72
N ILE A 112 -11.93 -11.23 -19.12
CA ILE A 112 -12.87 -10.33 -19.76
C ILE A 112 -13.89 -9.89 -18.71
N ARG A 113 -14.06 -8.59 -18.57
CA ARG A 113 -15.09 -7.98 -17.72
C ARG A 113 -16.21 -7.43 -18.58
N THR A 114 -17.45 -7.81 -18.28
CA THR A 114 -18.65 -7.17 -18.82
C THR A 114 -19.36 -6.39 -17.69
N LYS A 115 -19.53 -5.08 -17.88
CA LYS A 115 -20.26 -4.20 -16.96
C LYS A 115 -21.77 -4.27 -17.20
N SER A 116 -22.55 -3.74 -16.26
CA SER A 116 -24.02 -3.71 -16.36
C SER A 116 -24.53 -2.87 -17.53
N ASP A 117 -23.75 -1.91 -18.00
CA ASP A 117 -24.05 -1.08 -19.17
C ASP A 117 -23.66 -1.74 -20.51
N GLY A 118 -23.15 -2.98 -20.48
CA GLY A 118 -22.69 -3.72 -21.65
C GLY A 118 -21.24 -3.45 -22.06
N THR A 119 -20.52 -2.55 -21.38
CA THR A 119 -19.12 -2.26 -21.69
C THR A 119 -18.24 -3.50 -21.40
N VAL A 120 -17.40 -3.86 -22.37
CA VAL A 120 -16.46 -4.98 -22.29
C VAL A 120 -15.02 -4.48 -22.19
N GLU A 121 -14.28 -5.01 -21.22
CA GLU A 121 -12.89 -4.62 -20.96
C GLU A 121 -12.02 -5.85 -20.71
N GLY A 122 -10.81 -5.83 -21.26
CA GLY A 122 -9.80 -6.87 -21.06
C GLY A 122 -8.87 -6.57 -19.89
N PHE A 123 -8.60 -7.57 -19.06
CA PHE A 123 -7.70 -7.52 -17.92
C PHE A 123 -6.66 -8.65 -18.00
N PRO A 124 -5.46 -8.44 -17.41
CA PRO A 124 -4.52 -9.53 -17.19
C PRO A 124 -5.16 -10.67 -16.40
N ASN A 125 -4.92 -11.92 -16.81
CA ASN A 125 -5.48 -13.07 -16.13
C ASN A 125 -4.78 -13.34 -14.79
N ALA A 126 -5.55 -13.21 -13.71
CA ALA A 126 -5.10 -13.45 -12.35
C ALA A 126 -4.63 -14.89 -12.12
N LEU A 127 -5.20 -15.88 -12.82
CA LEU A 127 -4.83 -17.29 -12.69
C LEU A 127 -3.39 -17.51 -13.18
N THR A 128 -3.06 -16.98 -14.36
CA THR A 128 -1.70 -17.04 -14.91
C THR A 128 -0.71 -16.27 -14.05
N GLN A 129 -1.14 -15.18 -13.40
CA GLN A 129 -0.31 -14.44 -12.43
C GLN A 129 -0.01 -15.31 -11.19
N THR A 130 -1.04 -15.92 -10.58
CA THR A 130 -0.89 -16.81 -9.43
C THR A 130 -0.02 -18.03 -9.74
N GLN A 131 -0.19 -18.65 -10.90
CA GLN A 131 0.67 -19.76 -11.37
C GLN A 131 2.15 -19.37 -11.39
N ARG A 132 2.48 -18.20 -11.96
CA ARG A 132 3.86 -17.69 -12.00
C ARG A 132 4.41 -17.44 -10.61
N HIS A 133 3.59 -16.90 -9.70
CA HIS A 133 3.96 -16.69 -8.30
C HIS A 133 4.26 -18.01 -7.58
N MET A 134 3.42 -19.03 -7.78
CA MET A 134 3.64 -20.37 -7.21
C MET A 134 4.93 -21.01 -7.74
N GLN A 135 5.18 -20.94 -9.04
CA GLN A 135 6.42 -21.46 -9.64
C GLN A 135 7.66 -20.76 -9.07
N PHE A 136 7.59 -19.44 -8.91
CA PHE A 136 8.68 -18.68 -8.34
C PHE A 136 8.95 -19.03 -6.87
N LEU A 137 7.90 -19.19 -6.07
CA LEU A 137 8.04 -19.64 -4.68
C LEU A 137 8.58 -21.07 -4.58
N LYS A 138 8.22 -21.98 -5.50
CA LYS A 138 8.82 -23.32 -5.56
C LYS A 138 10.34 -23.27 -5.71
N VAL A 139 10.85 -22.34 -6.52
CA VAL A 139 12.31 -22.13 -6.69
C VAL A 139 12.92 -21.54 -5.40
N ILE A 140 12.29 -20.52 -4.81
CA ILE A 140 12.81 -19.86 -3.61
C ILE A 140 12.83 -20.80 -2.40
N CYS A 141 11.81 -21.63 -2.28
CA CYS A 141 11.58 -22.54 -1.15
C CYS A 141 11.97 -23.98 -1.47
N GLN A 142 12.78 -24.24 -2.50
CA GLN A 142 13.12 -25.59 -2.97
C GLN A 142 13.74 -26.52 -1.89
N ASN A 143 14.35 -25.94 -0.85
CA ASN A 143 14.92 -26.68 0.27
C ASN A 143 13.84 -27.23 1.23
N TYR A 144 12.60 -26.82 1.05
CA TYR A 144 11.45 -27.24 1.82
C TYR A 144 10.51 -27.99 0.88
N SER A 145 10.24 -29.26 1.15
CA SER A 145 9.29 -30.07 0.36
C SER A 145 7.83 -29.68 0.58
N LEU A 146 7.57 -28.41 0.89
CA LEU A 146 6.27 -27.89 1.26
C LEU A 146 5.40 -27.69 0.01
N PRO A 147 4.19 -28.26 -0.04
CA PRO A 147 3.22 -27.97 -1.09
C PRO A 147 2.94 -26.47 -1.19
N ILE A 148 2.95 -25.94 -2.42
CA ILE A 148 2.61 -24.54 -2.71
C ILE A 148 1.36 -24.55 -3.57
N GLU A 149 0.29 -24.02 -2.99
CA GLU A 149 -1.03 -23.85 -3.60
C GLU A 149 -1.29 -22.39 -3.97
N GLY A 150 -2.27 -22.17 -4.85
CA GLY A 150 -2.69 -20.85 -5.27
C GLY A 150 -4.20 -20.72 -5.27
N ALA A 151 -4.70 -19.51 -5.02
CA ALA A 151 -6.10 -19.16 -5.19
C ALA A 151 -6.24 -17.72 -5.69
N VAL A 152 -7.28 -17.46 -6.48
CA VAL A 152 -7.73 -16.11 -6.82
C VAL A 152 -8.99 -15.80 -6.02
N VAL A 153 -8.93 -14.73 -5.22
CA VAL A 153 -10.05 -14.29 -4.38
C VAL A 153 -10.68 -13.03 -4.97
N ILE A 154 -11.95 -13.12 -5.32
CA ILE A 154 -12.76 -11.97 -5.72
C ILE A 154 -13.38 -11.34 -4.46
N SER A 155 -12.86 -10.20 -4.07
CA SER A 155 -13.29 -9.48 -2.87
C SER A 155 -14.57 -8.66 -3.08
N ASN A 156 -14.95 -8.38 -4.34
CA ASN A 156 -16.20 -7.69 -4.63
C ASN A 156 -17.38 -8.70 -4.61
N PRO A 157 -18.37 -8.54 -3.71
CA PRO A 157 -19.50 -9.47 -3.62
C PRO A 157 -20.47 -9.36 -4.80
N SER A 158 -20.48 -8.24 -5.52
CA SER A 158 -21.37 -8.03 -6.67
C SER A 158 -20.77 -8.50 -7.99
N ALA A 159 -19.53 -9.01 -7.98
CA ALA A 159 -18.95 -9.62 -9.17
C ALA A 159 -19.63 -10.96 -9.46
N ILE A 160 -19.70 -11.34 -10.73
CA ILE A 160 -20.19 -12.65 -11.15
C ILE A 160 -19.01 -13.39 -11.77
N ILE A 161 -18.52 -14.43 -11.10
CA ILE A 161 -17.51 -15.34 -11.64
C ILE A 161 -18.24 -16.30 -12.58
N ALA A 162 -18.15 -16.08 -13.89
CA ALA A 162 -19.02 -16.77 -14.83
C ALA A 162 -18.36 -17.96 -15.53
N SER A 163 -17.19 -17.75 -16.12
CA SER A 163 -16.38 -18.81 -16.75
C SER A 163 -14.97 -18.75 -16.21
N HIS A 164 -14.39 -19.90 -15.89
CA HIS A 164 -12.99 -20.00 -15.50
C HIS A 164 -12.47 -21.42 -15.72
N PRO A 165 -11.16 -21.60 -16.00
CA PRO A 165 -10.57 -22.92 -16.02
C PRO A 165 -10.45 -23.50 -14.60
N ASN A 166 -10.26 -24.81 -14.52
CA ASN A 166 -10.10 -25.54 -13.25
C ASN A 166 -8.64 -25.63 -12.79
N THR A 167 -7.74 -24.81 -13.36
CA THR A 167 -6.29 -24.89 -13.09
C THR A 167 -5.90 -24.32 -11.73
N ILE A 168 -6.52 -23.21 -11.32
CA ILE A 168 -6.37 -22.61 -9.98
C ILE A 168 -7.77 -22.29 -9.45
N PRO A 169 -8.07 -22.61 -8.18
CA PRO A 169 -9.30 -22.19 -7.52
C PRO A 169 -9.54 -20.68 -7.60
N ILE A 170 -10.73 -20.29 -8.05
CA ILE A 170 -11.21 -18.91 -8.03
C ILE A 170 -12.57 -18.84 -7.35
N PHE A 171 -12.72 -17.94 -6.40
CA PHE A 171 -13.94 -17.83 -5.60
C PHE A 171 -14.09 -16.45 -4.95
N HIS A 172 -15.30 -16.15 -4.47
CA HIS A 172 -15.54 -14.97 -3.65
C HIS A 172 -14.90 -15.10 -2.27
N VAL A 173 -14.57 -13.98 -1.63
CA VAL A 173 -13.96 -13.94 -0.29
C VAL A 173 -14.63 -14.86 0.74
N SER A 174 -15.97 -15.01 0.71
CA SER A 174 -16.73 -15.91 1.59
C SER A 174 -16.36 -17.40 1.44
N GLY A 175 -15.75 -17.80 0.33
CA GLY A 175 -15.25 -19.16 0.10
C GLY A 175 -13.87 -19.44 0.68
N LEU A 176 -13.14 -18.43 1.15
CA LEU A 176 -11.74 -18.57 1.57
C LEU A 176 -11.57 -19.56 2.71
N GLN A 177 -12.39 -19.46 3.76
CA GLN A 177 -12.31 -20.39 4.89
C GLN A 177 -12.62 -21.82 4.47
N LYS A 178 -13.64 -22.03 3.62
CA LYS A 178 -13.97 -23.36 3.08
C LYS A 178 -12.79 -23.95 2.30
N HIS A 179 -12.12 -23.13 1.48
CA HIS A 179 -10.96 -23.57 0.73
C HIS A 179 -9.78 -23.94 1.64
N LEU A 180 -9.46 -23.12 2.64
CA LEU A 180 -8.42 -23.43 3.63
C LEU A 180 -8.70 -24.75 4.36
N HIS A 181 -9.94 -24.98 4.80
CA HIS A 181 -10.32 -26.26 5.42
C HIS A 181 -10.08 -27.46 4.48
N SER A 182 -10.41 -27.32 3.19
CA SER A 182 -10.12 -28.38 2.21
C SER A 182 -8.62 -28.64 2.05
N LEU A 183 -7.78 -27.61 2.16
CA LEU A 183 -6.32 -27.76 2.12
C LEU A 183 -5.78 -28.42 3.39
N PHE A 184 -6.31 -28.10 4.57
CA PHE A 184 -5.95 -28.80 5.81
C PHE A 184 -6.33 -30.28 5.78
N GLN A 185 -7.45 -30.65 5.13
CA GLN A 185 -7.83 -32.04 4.93
C GLN A 185 -6.95 -32.75 3.88
N LYS A 186 -6.51 -32.04 2.84
CA LYS A 186 -5.64 -32.57 1.79
C LYS A 186 -4.20 -32.79 2.28
N TYR A 187 -3.67 -31.87 3.07
CA TYR A 187 -2.29 -31.85 3.53
C TYR A 187 -2.21 -32.08 5.04
N THR A 188 -2.24 -33.35 5.44
CA THR A 188 -2.27 -33.76 6.85
C THR A 188 -0.88 -33.99 7.46
N GLN A 189 0.15 -34.13 6.63
CA GLN A 189 1.52 -34.34 7.09
C GLN A 189 2.20 -33.01 7.43
N THR A 190 2.67 -32.88 8.67
CA THR A 190 3.55 -31.77 9.07
C THR A 190 4.91 -31.94 8.41
N ILE A 191 5.34 -30.94 7.63
CA ILE A 191 6.61 -30.90 6.92
C ILE A 191 7.60 -29.96 7.61
N LEU A 192 7.10 -28.85 8.17
CA LEU A 192 7.93 -27.88 8.90
C LEU A 192 7.60 -27.87 10.38
N SER A 193 8.65 -27.84 11.20
CA SER A 193 8.53 -27.46 12.60
C SER A 193 8.18 -25.96 12.73
N GLU A 194 7.74 -25.54 13.92
CA GLU A 194 7.45 -24.12 14.18
C GLU A 194 8.70 -23.22 14.06
N GLU A 195 9.87 -23.77 14.40
CA GLU A 195 11.15 -23.09 14.22
C GLU A 195 11.44 -22.88 12.72
N GLN A 196 11.29 -23.94 11.91
CA GLN A 196 11.49 -23.86 10.46
C GLN A 196 10.49 -22.91 9.79
N LEU A 197 9.22 -22.93 10.24
CA LEU A 197 8.20 -21.99 9.78
C LEU A 197 8.63 -20.53 10.01
N THR A 198 9.16 -20.24 11.20
CA THR A 198 9.68 -18.91 11.55
C THR A 198 10.89 -18.53 10.71
N GLN A 199 11.83 -19.47 10.51
CA GLN A 199 13.02 -19.26 9.68
C GLN A 199 12.66 -18.93 8.22
N ILE A 200 11.72 -19.64 7.61
CA ILE A 200 11.26 -19.36 6.24
C ILE A 200 10.66 -17.96 6.15
N ALA A 201 9.79 -17.60 7.10
CA ALA A 201 9.17 -16.27 7.08
C ALA A 201 10.22 -15.16 7.22
N GLN A 202 11.22 -15.33 8.09
CA GLN A 202 12.34 -14.40 8.20
C GLN A 202 13.19 -14.34 6.93
N GLN A 203 13.42 -15.47 6.26
CA GLN A 203 14.12 -15.52 4.98
C GLN A 203 13.36 -14.78 3.87
N LEU A 204 12.03 -14.94 3.81
CA LEU A 204 11.19 -14.23 2.85
C LEU A 204 11.16 -12.72 3.14
N LEU A 205 11.01 -12.35 4.42
CA LEU A 205 10.99 -10.94 4.85
C LEU A 205 12.35 -10.26 4.65
N SER A 206 13.48 -10.96 4.83
CA SER A 206 14.81 -10.39 4.56
C SER A 206 15.07 -10.16 3.06
N ARG A 207 14.39 -10.89 2.19
CA ARG A 207 14.41 -10.69 0.74
C ARG A 207 13.38 -9.67 0.25
N HIS A 208 12.48 -9.23 1.13
CA HIS A 208 11.43 -8.28 0.78
C HIS A 208 12.03 -6.96 0.29
N GLN A 209 11.49 -6.47 -0.83
CA GLN A 209 11.91 -5.20 -1.40
C GLN A 209 10.95 -4.08 -1.00
N PRO A 210 11.47 -2.95 -0.46
CA PRO A 210 10.63 -1.83 -0.14
C PRO A 210 9.97 -1.26 -1.41
N SER A 211 8.68 -0.92 -1.31
CA SER A 211 8.00 -0.22 -2.38
C SER A 211 8.66 1.13 -2.65
N LYS A 212 8.98 1.41 -3.91
CA LYS A 212 9.58 2.69 -4.31
C LYS A 212 8.50 3.76 -4.44
N ILE A 213 8.82 4.99 -4.05
CA ILE A 213 8.01 6.16 -4.37
C ILE A 213 8.00 6.31 -5.91
N PRO A 214 6.85 6.62 -6.53
CA PRO A 214 6.79 6.92 -7.96
C PRO A 214 7.73 8.07 -8.37
N ALA A 215 7.93 8.22 -9.68
CA ALA A 215 8.76 9.30 -10.22
C ALA A 215 8.28 10.68 -9.75
N SER A 216 9.23 11.59 -9.50
CA SER A 216 8.94 12.97 -9.10
C SER A 216 8.21 13.71 -10.22
N ILE A 217 7.15 14.42 -9.84
CA ILE A 217 6.46 15.38 -10.70
C ILE A 217 7.05 16.76 -10.41
N ASP A 218 7.04 17.66 -11.39
CA ASP A 218 7.48 19.03 -11.19
C ASP A 218 6.69 19.70 -10.05
N SER A 219 7.41 20.18 -9.04
CA SER A 219 6.86 20.86 -7.88
C SER A 219 6.06 22.14 -8.21
N SER A 220 6.27 22.73 -9.39
CA SER A 220 5.48 23.87 -9.88
C SER A 220 3.99 23.53 -10.05
N ARG A 221 3.67 22.25 -10.24
CA ARG A 221 2.30 21.72 -10.38
C ARG A 221 1.57 21.58 -9.05
N PHE A 222 2.23 21.85 -7.93
CA PHE A 222 1.66 21.64 -6.60
C PHE A 222 1.29 22.94 -5.91
N ARG A 223 0.11 22.94 -5.29
CA ARG A 223 -0.31 23.90 -4.28
C ARG A 223 0.68 23.92 -3.12
N GLN A 224 1.23 25.12 -2.89
CA GLN A 224 2.18 25.43 -1.83
C GLN A 224 1.43 25.66 -0.50
N GLY A 225 2.16 25.66 0.62
CA GLY A 225 1.60 25.91 1.93
C GLY A 225 1.06 24.67 2.64
N VAL A 226 0.46 24.93 3.80
CA VAL A 226 -0.37 23.97 4.54
C VAL A 226 -1.82 24.14 4.08
N LEU A 227 -2.47 23.05 3.70
CA LEU A 227 -3.82 23.05 3.15
C LEU A 227 -4.83 22.65 4.22
N CYS A 228 -5.98 23.32 4.27
CA CYS A 228 -6.97 23.13 5.32
C CYS A 228 -7.82 21.87 5.10
N PRO A 229 -7.78 20.87 6.00
CA PRO A 229 -8.56 19.63 5.83
C PRO A 229 -10.07 19.87 5.95
N LYS A 230 -10.51 20.86 6.74
CA LYS A 230 -11.93 21.22 6.90
C LYS A 230 -12.51 21.92 5.67
N CYS A 231 -11.66 22.44 4.78
CA CYS A 231 -12.05 23.02 3.49
C CYS A 231 -11.78 22.05 2.34
N GLN A 232 -11.73 20.74 2.60
CA GLN A 232 -11.38 19.72 1.59
C GLN A 232 -10.05 20.02 0.88
N TYR A 233 -9.08 20.57 1.61
CA TYR A 233 -7.76 20.97 1.09
C TYR A 233 -7.76 22.09 0.04
N LYS A 234 -8.89 22.78 -0.17
CA LYS A 234 -9.01 23.88 -1.15
C LYS A 234 -8.44 25.22 -0.65
N SER A 235 -8.37 25.43 0.67
CA SER A 235 -7.91 26.69 1.26
C SER A 235 -6.53 26.53 1.89
N GLN A 236 -5.61 27.43 1.54
CA GLN A 236 -4.32 27.52 2.21
C GLN A 236 -4.47 28.13 3.63
N MET A 237 -3.76 27.57 4.59
CA MET A 237 -3.69 28.05 5.97
C MET A 237 -2.53 29.04 6.14
N HIS A 238 -2.68 30.01 7.03
CA HIS A 238 -1.62 30.96 7.40
C HIS A 238 -0.95 30.53 8.71
N TYR A 239 0.37 30.66 8.76
CA TYR A 239 1.15 30.36 9.96
C TYR A 239 1.27 31.60 10.83
N ALA A 240 0.78 31.53 12.06
CA ALA A 240 0.91 32.62 13.03
C ALA A 240 1.09 32.06 14.45
N ARG A 241 2.07 32.57 15.19
CA ARG A 241 2.31 32.23 16.61
C ARG A 241 2.38 30.71 16.89
N GLY A 242 2.98 29.94 15.98
CA GLY A 242 3.17 28.50 16.16
C GLY A 242 2.02 27.61 15.66
N ILE A 243 0.91 28.19 15.20
CA ILE A 243 -0.27 27.46 14.76
C ILE A 243 -0.62 27.81 13.31
N TRP A 244 -1.13 26.84 12.55
CA TRP A 244 -1.74 27.08 11.25
C TRP A 244 -3.22 27.37 11.41
N LYS A 245 -3.70 28.45 10.80
CA LYS A 245 -5.10 28.85 10.86
C LYS A 245 -5.67 29.04 9.45
N CYS A 246 -6.88 28.52 9.22
CA CYS A 246 -7.61 28.75 7.98
C CYS A 246 -8.36 30.08 8.06
N SER A 247 -8.21 30.94 7.06
CA SER A 247 -8.96 32.20 6.98
C SER A 247 -10.42 32.02 6.55
N TYR A 248 -10.74 30.88 5.91
CA TYR A 248 -12.08 30.59 5.39
C TYR A 248 -13.00 29.97 6.45
N CYS A 249 -12.56 28.88 7.11
CA CYS A 249 -13.39 28.15 8.08
C CYS A 249 -12.93 28.29 9.54
N TYR A 250 -11.92 29.11 9.81
CA TYR A 250 -11.34 29.34 11.13
C TYR A 250 -10.74 28.12 11.85
N TYR A 251 -10.69 26.96 11.20
CA TYR A 251 -10.00 25.79 11.73
C TYR A 251 -8.53 26.13 12.01
N ALA A 252 -8.06 25.72 13.18
CA ALA A 252 -6.70 25.95 13.63
C ALA A 252 -6.09 24.63 14.09
N SER A 253 -4.86 24.35 13.66
CA SER A 253 -4.14 23.14 14.07
C SER A 253 -2.64 23.34 13.96
N GLU A 254 -1.91 22.81 14.93
CA GLU A 254 -0.47 22.69 14.88
C GLU A 254 -0.06 21.38 14.16
N GLU A 255 -0.81 20.32 14.43
CA GLU A 255 -0.58 18.94 13.95
C GLU A 255 -0.71 18.80 12.44
N ILE A 256 -1.55 19.62 11.80
CA ILE A 256 -1.75 19.61 10.34
C ILE A 256 -0.46 19.83 9.55
N PHE A 257 0.56 20.43 10.19
CA PHE A 257 1.88 20.58 9.59
C PHE A 257 2.56 19.22 9.31
N ALA A 258 2.31 18.19 10.12
CA ALA A 258 2.88 16.86 9.88
C ALA A 258 2.34 16.20 8.61
N GLU A 259 1.03 16.29 8.37
CA GLU A 259 0.42 15.81 7.12
C GLU A 259 0.95 16.61 5.91
N ALA A 260 1.01 17.93 6.04
CA ALA A 260 1.52 18.78 4.97
C ALA A 260 3.00 18.48 4.65
N LEU A 261 3.82 18.19 5.64
CA LEU A 261 5.22 17.80 5.48
C LEU A 261 5.37 16.36 4.94
N GLN A 262 4.44 15.47 5.29
CA GLN A 262 4.36 14.13 4.72
C GLN A 262 4.08 14.18 3.21
N ASP A 263 3.19 15.08 2.76
CA ASP A 263 2.95 15.28 1.33
C ASP A 263 4.20 15.78 0.61
N TYR A 264 4.91 16.75 1.18
CA TYR A 264 6.19 17.20 0.63
C TYR A 264 7.18 16.04 0.50
N ARG A 265 7.27 15.18 1.52
CA ARG A 265 8.15 14.01 1.51
C ARG A 265 7.83 13.06 0.36
N TYR A 266 6.55 12.76 0.14
CA TYR A 266 6.13 11.84 -0.93
C TYR A 266 6.30 12.44 -2.32
N LEU A 267 5.99 13.73 -2.49
CA LEU A 267 5.89 14.34 -3.82
C LEU A 267 7.18 15.00 -4.29
N VAL A 268 7.98 15.52 -3.35
CA VAL A 268 9.14 16.35 -3.68
C VAL A 268 10.43 15.62 -3.38
N ARG A 269 10.71 15.29 -2.11
CA ARG A 269 11.93 14.58 -1.69
C ARG A 269 11.94 14.22 -0.20
N PRO A 270 12.77 13.24 0.22
CA PRO A 270 12.89 12.84 1.62
C PRO A 270 13.66 13.82 2.53
N THR A 271 14.16 14.94 2.00
CA THR A 271 15.00 15.90 2.72
C THR A 271 14.47 17.32 2.63
N ILE A 272 14.80 18.15 3.61
CA ILE A 272 14.39 19.55 3.57
C ILE A 272 15.44 20.47 4.18
N THR A 273 15.68 21.60 3.52
CA THR A 273 16.46 22.72 4.06
C THR A 273 15.53 23.80 4.60
N ASN A 274 16.06 24.75 5.38
CA ASN A 274 15.28 25.92 5.79
C ASN A 274 14.71 26.66 4.58
N LYS A 275 15.52 26.88 3.54
CA LYS A 275 15.10 27.56 2.31
C LYS A 275 13.92 26.85 1.64
N GLN A 276 14.04 25.53 1.44
CA GLN A 276 12.97 24.71 0.85
C GLN A 276 11.70 24.69 1.69
N LEU A 277 11.82 24.64 3.02
CA LEU A 277 10.66 24.72 3.90
C LEU A 277 9.92 26.05 3.74
N ARG A 278 10.66 27.16 3.67
CA ARG A 278 10.05 28.48 3.47
C ARG A 278 9.36 28.61 2.13
N GLU A 279 10.05 28.19 1.07
CA GLU A 279 9.54 28.23 -0.30
C GLU A 279 8.30 27.35 -0.43
N PHE A 280 8.36 26.12 0.08
CA PHE A 280 7.26 25.18 -0.10
C PHE A 280 6.03 25.48 0.76
N PHE A 281 6.24 25.99 1.99
CA PHE A 281 5.16 26.23 2.94
C PHE A 281 4.79 27.71 3.08
N ASN A 282 5.32 28.61 2.24
CA ASN A 282 5.13 30.06 2.29
C ASN A 282 5.46 30.69 3.67
N ILE A 283 6.51 30.21 4.33
CA ILE A 283 6.97 30.75 5.62
C ILE A 283 7.99 31.87 5.37
N GLN A 284 7.61 33.12 5.66
CA GLN A 284 8.46 34.28 5.37
C GLN A 284 9.71 34.35 6.25
N SER A 285 9.57 34.09 7.55
CA SER A 285 10.68 34.22 8.52
C SER A 285 11.60 32.99 8.51
N SER A 286 12.89 33.22 8.25
CA SER A 286 13.95 32.20 8.40
C SER A 286 14.03 31.65 9.82
N ASP A 287 13.84 32.50 10.83
CA ASP A 287 13.88 32.11 12.23
C ASP A 287 12.68 31.26 12.61
N ALA A 288 11.49 31.58 12.08
CA ALA A 288 10.30 30.75 12.27
C ALA A 288 10.48 29.35 11.66
N ALA A 289 11.00 29.27 10.44
CA ALA A 289 11.34 28.01 9.80
C ALA A 289 12.40 27.21 10.59
N ASN A 290 13.43 27.88 11.11
CA ASN A 290 14.44 27.25 11.96
C ASN A 290 13.86 26.71 13.26
N ARG A 291 12.96 27.45 13.90
CA ARG A 291 12.26 26.98 15.12
C ARG A 291 11.42 25.74 14.83
N LEU A 292 10.68 25.72 13.71
CA LEU A 292 9.92 24.54 13.30
C LEU A 292 10.82 23.32 13.07
N LEU A 293 11.91 23.48 12.29
CA LEU A 293 12.83 22.37 12.01
C LEU A 293 13.54 21.86 13.27
N LYS A 294 13.90 22.75 14.19
CA LYS A 294 14.50 22.37 15.48
C LYS A 294 13.50 21.67 16.39
N LYS A 295 12.23 22.07 16.39
CA LYS A 295 11.20 21.53 17.30
C LYS A 295 11.08 20.01 17.21
N PHE A 296 11.13 19.46 16.01
CA PHE A 296 10.86 18.03 15.77
C PHE A 296 12.11 17.16 15.86
N HIS A 297 13.28 17.73 16.18
CA HIS A 297 14.54 16.98 16.31
C HIS A 297 14.87 16.05 15.12
N PHE A 298 14.52 16.47 13.89
CA PHE A 298 14.84 15.70 12.69
C PHE A 298 16.35 15.46 12.58
N PRO A 299 16.80 14.24 12.22
CA PRO A 299 18.20 14.00 11.90
C PRO A 299 18.65 14.95 10.79
N TYR A 300 19.89 15.43 10.84
CA TYR A 300 20.41 16.32 9.80
C TYR A 300 21.89 16.09 9.54
N THR A 301 22.32 16.49 8.34
CA THR A 301 23.72 16.58 7.95
C THR A 301 24.08 18.02 7.62
N GLY A 302 25.38 18.31 7.60
CA GLY A 302 25.91 19.65 7.33
C GLY A 302 25.80 20.63 8.50
N SER A 303 26.39 21.81 8.32
CA SER A 303 26.47 22.85 9.33
C SER A 303 25.84 24.16 8.85
N TYR A 304 25.24 24.90 9.78
CA TYR A 304 24.66 26.23 9.58
C TYR A 304 23.81 26.36 8.30
N LYS A 305 24.35 27.03 7.27
CA LYS A 305 23.68 27.37 6.01
C LYS A 305 23.47 26.16 5.09
N ASN A 306 24.28 25.12 5.24
CA ASN A 306 24.24 23.89 4.45
C ASN A 306 23.53 22.74 5.18
N ARG A 307 22.77 23.05 6.23
CA ARG A 307 22.06 22.03 7.01
C ARG A 307 20.90 21.44 6.20
N ILE A 308 20.91 20.13 6.06
CA ILE A 308 19.87 19.35 5.36
C ILE A 308 19.24 18.41 6.38
N TYR A 309 17.95 18.56 6.62
CA TYR A 309 17.18 17.70 7.51
C TYR A 309 16.65 16.48 6.75
N GLN A 310 16.74 15.32 7.36
CA GLN A 310 16.19 14.05 6.90
C GLN A 310 14.78 13.91 7.48
N LEU A 311 13.78 13.80 6.61
CA LEU A 311 12.40 13.57 7.03
C LEU A 311 12.20 12.08 7.34
N PRO A 312 11.67 11.71 8.50
CA PRO A 312 11.25 10.32 8.78
C PRO A 312 10.15 9.83 7.82
N GLU A 313 9.99 8.50 7.70
CA GLU A 313 9.02 7.91 6.76
C GLU A 313 7.56 8.23 7.08
N ASN A 314 7.21 8.20 8.37
CA ASN A 314 5.89 8.51 8.89
C ASN A 314 5.98 9.74 9.81
N LEU A 315 5.94 10.92 9.20
CA LEU A 315 6.01 12.21 9.87
C LEU A 315 4.83 12.45 10.81
N VAL A 316 3.65 11.95 10.46
CA VAL A 316 2.45 12.11 11.31
C VAL A 316 2.68 11.46 12.68
N ASP A 317 3.11 10.19 12.69
CA ASP A 317 3.40 9.50 13.96
C ASP A 317 4.67 10.03 14.63
N TYR A 318 5.71 10.34 13.85
CA TYR A 318 6.97 10.86 14.38
C TYR A 318 6.81 12.21 15.07
N MET A 319 6.02 13.13 14.50
CA MET A 319 5.85 14.48 15.03
C MET A 319 4.81 14.55 16.15
N LYS A 320 3.94 13.53 16.29
CA LYS A 320 2.86 13.47 17.28
C LYS A 320 3.29 13.83 18.71
N PRO A 321 4.43 13.34 19.27
CA PRO A 321 4.84 13.66 20.64
C PRO A 321 5.31 15.11 20.84
N PHE A 322 5.59 15.84 19.75
CA PHE A 322 6.11 17.21 19.80
C PHE A 322 5.01 18.27 19.71
N PHE A 323 3.80 17.85 19.35
CA PHE A 323 2.63 18.70 19.43
C PHE A 323 2.15 18.74 20.88
N ARG A 324 1.68 19.90 21.33
CA ARG A 324 1.15 20.01 22.70
C ARG A 324 -0.07 19.10 22.79
N SER A 325 -0.08 18.22 23.78
CA SER A 325 -1.29 17.51 24.19
C SER A 325 -2.35 18.57 24.50
N SER A 326 -3.36 18.69 23.64
CA SER A 326 -4.53 19.53 23.88
C SER A 326 -5.35 18.98 25.02
#